data_AF-A0A2J4P7B2-F1
#
_entry.id   AF-A0A2J4P7B2-F1
#
_cell.length_a   1.000
_cell.length_b   1.000
_cell.length_c   1.000
_cell.angle_alpha   90.00
_cell.angle_beta   90.00
_cell.angle_gamma   90.00
#
_symmetry.space_group_name_H-M   'P 1'
#
loop_
_entity.id
_entity.type
_entity.pdbx_description
1 polymer ?
#
loop_
_entity_poly.entity_id
_entity_poly.type
_entity_poly.pdbx_seq_one_letter_code
_entity_poly.pdbx_strand_id
1 'polypeptide(L)' 'EHAYYLKFQNRRPDYIKAFWDVVNWDEAAARFAAKK' A
#
# COMPACT_ATOMS: atom_id res chain seq x y z
N GLU A 1 2.80 -7.49 10.67
CA GLU A 1 1.67 -7.26 11.59
C GLU A 1 1.71 -5.87 12.20
N HIS A 2 2.86 -5.37 12.67
CA HIS A 2 2.99 -4.00 13.22
C HIS A 2 2.36 -2.89 12.35
N ALA A 3 2.37 -3.04 11.01
CA ALA A 3 1.82 -2.04 10.09
C ALA A 3 0.28 -1.97 10.08
N TYR A 4 -0.41 -3.01 10.55
CA TYR A 4 -1.87 -3.11 10.40
C TYR A 4 -2.62 -3.69 11.60
N TYR A 5 -1.94 -4.34 12.56
CA TYR A 5 -2.59 -5.16 13.58
C TYR A 5 -3.49 -4.37 14.53
N LEU A 6 -3.13 -3.12 14.87
CA LEU A 6 -3.97 -2.28 15.72
C LEU A 6 -5.35 -1.99 15.10
N LYS A 7 -5.44 -1.92 13.77
CA LYS A 7 -6.69 -1.62 13.05
C LYS A 7 -7.37 -2.86 12.46
N PHE A 8 -6.59 -3.84 12.00
CA PHE A 8 -7.09 -4.99 11.23
C PHE A 8 -6.83 -6.35 11.90
N GLN A 9 -6.01 -6.43 12.96
CA GLN A 9 -5.63 -7.66 13.65
C GLN A 9 -5.11 -8.73 12.66
N ASN A 10 -5.71 -9.93 12.63
CA ASN A 10 -5.34 -11.00 11.69
C ASN A 10 -5.93 -10.83 10.28
N ARG A 11 -6.74 -9.79 10.03
CA ARG A 11 -7.37 -9.51 8.72
C ARG A 11 -6.41 -8.78 7.78
N ARG A 12 -5.29 -9.43 7.44
CA ARG A 12 -4.34 -8.93 6.44
C ARG A 12 -4.99 -8.62 5.07
N PRO A 13 -5.95 -9.41 4.56
CA PRO A 13 -6.59 -9.11 3.28
C PRO A 13 -7.27 -7.73 3.24
N ASP A 14 -7.96 -7.35 4.32
CA ASP A 14 -8.66 -6.06 4.42
C ASP A 14 -7.68 -4.88 4.44
N TYR A 15 -6.54 -5.03 5.11
CA TYR A 15 -5.45 -4.05 5.06
C TYR A 15 -4.92 -3.85 3.65
N ILE A 16 -4.68 -4.94 2.90
CA ILE A 16 -4.19 -4.87 1.51
C ILE A 16 -5.24 -4.21 0.61
N LYS A 17 -6.53 -4.48 0.83
CA LYS A 17 -7.59 -3.82 0.07
C LYS A 17 -7.57 -2.30 0.31
N ALA A 18 -7.48 -1.87 1.56
CA ALA A 18 -7.42 -0.45 1.92
C ALA A 18 -6.12 0.24 1.48
N PHE A 19 -5.02 -0.50 1.33
CA PHE A 19 -3.75 0.04 0.86
C PHE A 19 -3.89 0.65 -0.54
N TRP A 20 -4.64 0.02 -1.45
CA TRP A 20 -4.83 0.51 -2.81
C TRP A 20 -5.55 1.85 -2.92
N ASP A 21 -6.33 2.22 -1.91
CA ASP A 21 -7.04 3.51 -1.86
C ASP A 21 -6.09 4.69 -1.59
N VAL A 22 -4.89 4.43 -1.06
CA VAL A 22 -3.93 5.46 -0.62
C VAL A 22 -2.58 5.42 -1.36
N VAL A 23 -2.43 4.55 -2.37
CA VAL A 23 -1.20 4.48 -3.17
C VAL A 23 -1.05 5.76 -3.99
N ASN A 24 0.11 6.41 -3.89
CA ASN A 24 0.51 7.49 -4.79
C ASN A 24 1.05 6.89 -6.10
N TRP A 25 0.20 6.85 -7.12
CA TRP A 25 0.54 6.30 -8.43
C TRP A 25 1.45 7.21 -9.27
N ASP A 26 1.37 8.54 -9.08
CA ASP A 26 2.23 9.48 -9.80
C ASP A 26 3.71 9.28 -9.43
N GLU A 27 3.99 9.11 -8.13
CA GLU A 27 5.33 8.81 -7.64
C GLU A 27 5.82 7.43 -8.15
N ALA A 28 4.93 6.43 -8.20
CA ALA A 28 5.26 5.12 -8.75
C ALA A 28 5.65 5.23 -10.24
N ALA A 29 4.91 5.99 -11.03
CA ALA A 29 5.20 6.25 -12.44
C ALA A 29 6.51 7.03 -12.62
N ALA A 30 6.76 8.06 -11.81
CA ALA A 30 8.00 8.84 -11.84
C ALA A 30 9.23 7.97 -11.58
N ARG A 31 9.17 7.09 -10.56
CA ARG A 31 10.25 6.15 -10.25
C ARG A 31 10.49 5.13 -11.37
N PHE A 32 9.41 4.62 -11.96
CA PHE A 32 9.52 3.70 -13.09
C PHE A 32 10.18 4.38 -14.28
N ALA A 33 9.74 5.58 -14.66
CA ALA A 33 10.33 6.35 -15.76
C ALA A 33 11.81 6.69 -15.50
N ALA A 34 12.20 7.01 -14.26
CA ALA A 34 13.58 7.32 -13.91
C ALA A 34 14.55 6.12 -13.94
N LYS A 35 14.03 4.89 -14.02
CA LYS A 35 14.80 3.64 -13.97
C LYS A 35 14.54 2.69 -15.14
N LYS A 36 13.73 3.13 -16.11
CA LYS A 36 13.50 2.45 -17.38
C LYS A 36 14.60 2.83 -18.38
#